data_AF-A0A356WWT5-F1
#
_entry.id   AF-A0A356WWT5-F1
#
_cell.length_a   1.000
_cell.length_b   1.000
_cell.length_c   1.000
_cell.angle_alpha   90.00
_cell.angle_beta   90.00
_cell.angle_gamma   90.00
#
_symmetry.space_group_name_H-M   'P 1'
#
loop_
_entity.id
_entity.type
_entity.pdbx_description
1 polymer ?
#
loop_
_entity_poly.entity_id
_entity_poly.type
_entity_poly.pdbx_seq_one_letter_code
_entity_poly.pdbx_strand_id
1 'polypeptide(L)'
;MLTKTLIQALQGDERATDQLCIQFRYIAVAYLRSKAKSKDFLLDHLYKNIDDLALDCIADLFGRSNQCLQSIEAFLTLDQIKEMSESEVQTKVRQLIFSKVNDGLYQNFQKLDPSLSRIIRNLKRKLDEDKVAGLNYDPRSGEIVISGENHSLPNMPDEILEIKISARFSEIKNSVDAIKALAFIIREAEEYSSKIKLVNFAVL
;
A
#
# COMPACT_ATOMS: atom_id res chain seq x y z
N MET A 1 23.44 -3.87 5.81
CA MET A 1 23.82 -2.44 5.90
C MET A 1 22.61 -1.51 5.97
N LEU A 2 21.46 -1.88 5.37
CA LEU A 2 20.24 -1.09 5.42
C LEU A 2 19.78 -0.87 6.87
N THR A 3 19.84 -1.93 7.70
CA THR A 3 19.46 -1.86 9.12
C THR A 3 20.24 -0.79 9.87
N LYS A 4 21.55 -0.71 9.66
CA LYS A 4 22.41 0.30 10.28
C LYS A 4 22.02 1.72 9.85
N THR A 5 21.87 1.94 8.54
CA THR A 5 21.49 3.25 7.98
C THR A 5 20.11 3.68 8.49
N LEU A 6 19.15 2.75 8.56
CA LEU A 6 17.81 3.00 9.07
C LEU A 6 17.81 3.42 10.54
N ILE A 7 18.56 2.71 11.40
CA ILE A 7 18.70 3.07 12.82
C ILE A 7 19.29 4.47 12.97
N GLN A 8 20.37 4.78 12.24
CA GLN A 8 21.03 6.09 12.32
C GLN A 8 20.10 7.22 11.84
N ALA A 9 19.35 6.99 10.77
CA ALA A 9 18.39 7.97 10.25
C ALA A 9 17.24 8.23 11.24
N LEU A 10 16.71 7.18 11.88
CA LEU A 10 15.67 7.31 12.93
C LEU A 10 16.18 8.06 14.17
N GLN A 11 17.49 8.00 14.43
CA GLN A 11 18.15 8.76 15.50
C GLN A 11 18.49 10.21 15.11
N GLY A 12 18.13 10.65 13.90
CA GLY A 12 18.32 12.02 13.43
C GLY A 12 19.64 12.29 12.70
N ASP A 13 20.41 11.25 12.33
CA ASP A 13 21.62 11.44 11.51
C ASP A 13 21.22 11.85 10.08
N GLU A 14 21.62 13.05 9.68
CA GLU A 14 21.26 13.63 8.37
C GLU A 14 21.93 12.88 7.21
N ARG A 15 23.18 12.47 7.36
CA ARG A 15 23.89 11.73 6.32
C ARG A 15 23.26 10.36 6.11
N ALA A 16 22.87 9.71 7.20
CA ALA A 16 22.14 8.45 7.14
C ALA A 16 20.75 8.65 6.50
N THR A 17 20.08 9.77 6.78
CA THR A 17 18.78 10.12 6.16
C THR A 17 18.91 10.27 4.64
N ASP A 18 19.91 11.02 4.17
CA ASP A 18 20.17 11.21 2.74
C ASP A 18 20.46 9.88 2.04
N GLN A 19 21.28 9.04 2.69
CA GLN A 19 21.62 7.72 2.18
C GLN A 19 20.40 6.79 2.15
N LEU A 20 19.54 6.86 3.17
CA LEU A 20 18.29 6.10 3.25
C LEU A 20 17.31 6.52 2.15
N CYS A 21 17.18 7.83 1.90
CA CYS A 21 16.36 8.37 0.81
C CYS A 21 16.79 7.83 -0.55
N ILE A 22 18.10 7.80 -0.82
CA ILE A 22 18.65 7.22 -2.05
C ILE A 22 18.30 5.72 -2.16
N GLN A 23 18.45 4.96 -1.07
CA GLN A 23 18.12 3.53 -1.06
C GLN A 23 16.63 3.28 -1.29
N PHE A 24 15.76 4.05 -0.63
CA PHE A 24 14.32 3.94 -0.77
C PHE A 24 13.89 4.31 -2.19
N ARG A 25 14.48 5.37 -2.76
CA ARG A 25 14.25 5.75 -4.16
C ARG A 25 14.60 4.62 -5.11
N TYR A 26 15.74 3.96 -4.95
CA TYR A 26 16.10 2.84 -5.84
C TYR A 26 15.11 1.67 -5.76
N ILE A 27 14.60 1.35 -4.57
CA ILE A 27 13.58 0.33 -4.40
C ILE A 27 12.26 0.77 -5.05
N ALA A 28 11.84 2.01 -4.83
CA ALA A 28 10.63 2.58 -5.42
C ALA A 28 10.69 2.61 -6.96
N VAL A 29 11.80 3.07 -7.53
CA VAL A 29 12.03 3.05 -9.00
C VAL A 29 12.01 1.63 -9.54
N ALA A 30 12.68 0.68 -8.89
CA ALA A 30 12.68 -0.71 -9.32
C ALA A 30 11.24 -1.28 -9.32
N TYR A 31 10.46 -0.94 -8.30
CA TYR A 31 9.08 -1.36 -8.17
C TYR A 31 8.18 -0.72 -9.24
N LEU A 32 8.26 0.60 -9.45
CA LEU A 32 7.55 1.29 -10.54
C LEU A 32 7.91 0.72 -11.92
N ARG A 33 9.19 0.43 -12.19
CA ARG A 33 9.62 -0.20 -13.46
C ARG A 33 9.04 -1.60 -13.63
N SER A 34 8.83 -2.34 -12.55
CA SER A 34 8.18 -3.64 -12.61
C SER A 34 6.71 -3.53 -13.03
N LYS A 35 6.00 -2.50 -12.55
CA LYS A 35 4.62 -2.18 -12.94
C LYS A 35 4.52 -1.60 -14.36
N ALA A 36 5.49 -0.80 -14.81
CA ALA A 36 5.53 -0.27 -16.18
C ALA A 36 5.60 -1.36 -17.27
N LYS A 37 6.15 -2.54 -16.94
CA LYS A 37 6.27 -3.65 -17.89
C LYS A 37 4.95 -4.37 -18.16
N SER A 38 3.96 -4.28 -17.26
CA SER A 38 2.57 -4.58 -17.63
C SER A 38 2.06 -3.40 -18.45
N LYS A 39 1.66 -3.63 -19.70
CA LYS A 39 1.30 -2.61 -20.71
C LYS A 39 0.10 -1.74 -20.30
N ASP A 40 0.27 -0.88 -19.32
CA ASP A 40 -0.76 0.03 -18.85
C ASP A 40 -0.54 1.42 -19.46
N PHE A 41 -1.49 1.87 -20.27
CA PHE A 41 -1.39 3.11 -21.05
C PHE A 41 -1.26 4.36 -20.14
N LEU A 42 -1.82 4.29 -18.93
CA LEU A 42 -1.75 5.36 -17.93
C LEU A 42 -0.34 5.53 -17.35
N LEU A 43 0.38 4.42 -17.23
CA LEU A 43 1.73 4.39 -16.72
C LEU A 43 2.70 5.10 -17.69
N ASP A 44 2.57 4.92 -19.01
CA ASP A 44 3.37 5.64 -20.02
C ASP A 44 3.24 7.18 -19.93
N HIS A 45 2.09 7.69 -19.46
CA HIS A 45 1.88 9.13 -19.28
C HIS A 45 2.41 9.66 -17.94
N LEU A 46 2.32 8.86 -16.87
CA LEU A 46 2.86 9.20 -15.54
C LEU A 46 4.39 9.04 -15.47
N TYR A 47 4.98 8.17 -16.29
CA TYR A 47 6.40 7.80 -16.24
C TYR A 47 7.36 8.69 -17.02
N LYS A 48 6.96 9.88 -17.49
CA LYS A 48 7.89 10.80 -18.20
C LYS A 48 9.17 11.08 -17.40
N ASN A 49 9.09 11.05 -16.07
CA ASN A 49 10.26 10.89 -15.20
C ASN A 49 9.95 9.97 -14.00
N ILE A 50 10.31 8.69 -14.13
CA ILE A 50 10.06 7.66 -13.10
C ILE A 50 10.81 7.91 -11.78
N ASP A 51 11.97 8.59 -11.85
CA ASP A 51 12.77 8.94 -10.68
C ASP A 51 12.09 10.04 -9.86
N ASP A 52 11.53 11.06 -10.52
CA ASP A 52 10.75 12.11 -9.85
C ASP A 52 9.47 11.54 -9.24
N LEU A 53 8.75 10.70 -9.99
CA LEU A 53 7.54 10.03 -9.47
C LEU A 53 7.86 9.14 -8.26
N ALA A 54 8.97 8.40 -8.29
CA ALA A 54 9.40 7.59 -7.16
C ALA A 54 9.68 8.44 -5.92
N LEU A 55 10.34 9.60 -6.11
CA LEU A 55 10.61 10.56 -5.05
C LEU A 55 9.33 11.14 -4.47
N ASP A 56 8.39 11.59 -5.32
CA ASP A 56 7.10 12.11 -4.90
C ASP A 56 6.32 11.08 -4.06
N CYS A 57 6.35 9.81 -4.48
CA CYS A 57 5.66 8.73 -3.76
C CYS A 57 6.22 8.50 -2.36
N ILE A 58 7.55 8.61 -2.17
CA ILE A 58 8.20 8.32 -0.89
C ILE A 58 8.47 9.58 -0.05
N ALA A 59 8.22 10.78 -0.58
CA ALA A 59 8.58 12.04 0.06
C ALA A 59 8.02 12.16 1.49
N ASP A 60 6.78 11.73 1.69
CA ASP A 60 6.11 11.75 3.00
C ASP A 60 6.82 10.90 4.05
N LEU A 61 7.54 9.84 3.66
CA LEU A 61 8.33 9.03 4.60
C LEU A 61 9.48 9.83 5.22
N PHE A 62 9.98 10.82 4.50
CA PHE A 62 11.09 11.67 4.92
C PHE A 62 10.65 12.99 5.54
N GLY A 63 9.33 13.18 5.72
CA GLY A 63 8.78 14.30 6.47
C GLY A 63 9.23 14.25 7.93
N ARG A 64 9.84 15.35 8.41
CA ARG A 64 10.29 15.45 9.80
C ARG A 64 9.21 16.11 10.66
N SER A 65 8.93 15.49 11.81
CA SER A 65 8.23 16.12 12.92
C SER A 65 9.14 16.05 14.14
N ASN A 66 9.55 17.21 14.67
CA ASN A 66 10.56 17.30 15.75
C ASN A 66 11.86 16.51 15.47
N GLN A 67 12.39 16.61 14.24
CA GLN A 67 13.59 15.89 13.74
C GLN A 67 13.46 14.37 13.56
N CYS A 68 12.33 13.76 13.94
CA CYS A 68 12.09 12.33 13.74
C CYS A 68 11.36 12.04 12.42
N LEU A 69 11.71 10.91 11.80
CA LEU A 69 11.04 10.35 10.63
C LEU A 69 9.77 9.60 11.05
N GLN A 70 8.78 10.33 11.56
CA GLN A 70 7.58 9.77 12.19
C GLN A 70 6.86 8.74 11.32
N SER A 71 6.77 8.95 10.01
CA SER A 71 6.08 8.03 9.11
C SER A 71 6.80 6.68 8.96
N ILE A 72 8.13 6.65 9.05
CA ILE A 72 8.90 5.41 9.06
C ILE A 72 8.80 4.76 10.45
N GLU A 73 9.00 5.54 11.51
CA GLU A 73 8.97 5.05 12.89
C GLU A 73 7.60 4.49 13.30
N ALA A 74 6.51 5.08 12.79
CA ALA A 74 5.15 4.58 13.00
C ALA A 74 4.91 3.21 12.36
N PHE A 75 5.66 2.86 11.31
CA PHE A 75 5.55 1.56 10.63
C PHE A 75 6.51 0.52 11.21
N LEU A 76 7.73 0.94 11.55
CA LEU A 76 8.78 0.07 12.03
C LEU A 76 9.59 0.80 13.10
N THR A 77 9.35 0.43 14.37
CA THR A 77 9.96 1.13 15.50
C THR A 77 11.44 0.77 15.66
N LEU A 78 12.20 1.67 16.30
CA LEU A 78 13.62 1.46 16.57
C LEU A 78 13.93 0.16 17.32
N ASP A 79 13.04 -0.26 18.23
CA ASP A 79 13.23 -1.49 19.01
C ASP A 79 12.94 -2.73 18.18
N GLN A 80 11.90 -2.72 17.35
CA GLN A 80 11.63 -3.79 16.39
C GLN A 80 12.82 -4.00 15.44
N ILE A 81 13.40 -2.92 14.91
CA ILE A 81 14.52 -3.01 13.96
C ILE A 81 15.74 -3.70 14.58
N LYS A 82 16.00 -3.47 15.88
CA LYS A 82 17.15 -4.06 16.59
C LYS A 82 17.00 -5.55 16.84
N GLU A 83 15.77 -6.04 16.96
CA GLU A 83 15.46 -7.45 17.22
C GLU A 83 15.37 -8.28 15.94
N MET A 84 15.17 -7.63 14.79
CA MET A 84 15.01 -8.27 13.50
C MET A 84 16.34 -8.56 12.80
N SER A 85 16.38 -9.64 12.02
CA SER A 85 17.47 -9.88 11.08
C SER A 85 17.45 -8.87 9.92
N GLU A 86 18.60 -8.65 9.29
CA GLU A 86 18.71 -7.76 8.12
C GLU A 86 17.73 -8.16 6.99
N SER A 87 17.47 -9.45 6.79
CA SER A 87 16.52 -9.94 5.77
C SER A 87 15.08 -9.55 6.10
N GLU A 88 14.69 -9.62 7.37
CA GLU A 88 13.35 -9.23 7.82
C GLU A 88 13.17 -7.71 7.72
N VAL A 89 14.19 -6.93 8.10
CA VAL A 89 14.18 -5.47 7.94
C VAL A 89 14.03 -5.10 6.46
N GLN A 90 14.79 -5.74 5.57
CA GLN A 90 14.64 -5.51 4.12
C GLN A 90 13.23 -5.82 3.62
N THR A 91 12.62 -6.88 4.13
CA THR A 91 11.24 -7.26 3.76
C THR A 91 10.25 -6.20 4.21
N LYS A 92 10.33 -5.75 5.47
CA LYS A 92 9.47 -4.68 6.00
C LYS A 92 9.68 -3.35 5.27
N VAL A 93 10.91 -2.97 4.99
CA VAL A 93 11.22 -1.74 4.24
C VAL A 93 10.61 -1.79 2.83
N ARG A 94 10.71 -2.93 2.13
CA ARG A 94 10.06 -3.09 0.81
C ARG A 94 8.54 -2.94 0.93
N GLN A 95 7.92 -3.58 1.92
CA GLN A 95 6.47 -3.45 2.16
C GLN A 95 6.04 -1.99 2.37
N LEU A 96 6.79 -1.23 3.19
CA LEU A 96 6.54 0.19 3.41
C LEU A 96 6.63 1.00 2.12
N ILE A 97 7.72 0.81 1.36
CA ILE A 97 7.94 1.55 0.12
C ILE A 97 6.86 1.23 -0.91
N PHE A 98 6.49 -0.04 -1.07
CA PHE A 98 5.47 -0.45 -2.04
C PHE A 98 4.10 0.15 -1.68
N SER A 99 3.73 0.13 -0.40
CA SER A 99 2.51 0.81 0.07
C SER A 99 2.48 2.29 -0.33
N LYS A 100 3.61 3.02 -0.16
CA LYS A 100 3.69 4.43 -0.53
C LYS A 100 3.67 4.70 -2.02
N VAL A 101 4.34 3.86 -2.80
CA VAL A 101 4.31 3.92 -4.26
C VAL A 101 2.90 3.67 -4.79
N ASN A 102 2.18 2.69 -4.25
CA ASN A 102 0.81 2.42 -4.64
C ASN A 102 -0.13 3.58 -4.29
N ASP A 103 -0.01 4.15 -3.08
CA ASP A 103 -0.77 5.34 -2.67
C ASP A 103 -0.55 6.52 -3.65
N GLY A 104 0.71 6.77 -4.03
CA GLY A 104 1.08 7.85 -4.95
C GLY A 104 0.59 7.60 -6.38
N LEU A 105 0.71 6.38 -6.90
CA LEU A 105 0.13 5.99 -8.18
C LEU A 105 -1.38 6.20 -8.18
N TYR A 106 -2.05 5.74 -7.13
CA TYR A 106 -3.49 5.86 -6.99
C TYR A 106 -3.98 7.31 -7.01
N GLN A 107 -3.35 8.21 -6.26
CA GLN A 107 -3.68 9.64 -6.30
C GLN A 107 -3.53 10.24 -7.70
N ASN A 108 -2.55 9.75 -8.46
CA ASN A 108 -2.33 10.16 -9.85
C ASN A 108 -3.37 9.56 -10.81
N PHE A 109 -3.76 8.30 -10.63
CA PHE A 109 -4.84 7.66 -11.41
C PHE A 109 -6.20 8.34 -11.21
N GLN A 110 -6.55 8.72 -9.98
CA GLN A 110 -7.80 9.47 -9.72
C GLN A 110 -7.90 10.78 -10.50
N LYS A 111 -6.77 11.46 -10.71
CA LYS A 111 -6.72 12.72 -11.45
C LYS A 111 -6.90 12.50 -12.96
N LEU A 112 -6.66 11.28 -13.46
CA LEU A 112 -6.59 10.97 -14.88
C LEU A 112 -7.79 10.17 -15.43
N ASP A 113 -8.47 9.32 -14.64
CA ASP A 113 -9.59 8.49 -15.14
C ASP A 113 -10.91 8.58 -14.33
N PRO A 114 -11.96 9.23 -14.87
CA PRO A 114 -13.32 9.28 -14.30
C PRO A 114 -14.05 7.93 -14.25
N SER A 115 -13.65 6.92 -15.02
CA SER A 115 -14.30 5.61 -15.07
C SER A 115 -14.19 4.86 -13.73
N LEU A 116 -13.05 5.02 -13.05
CA LEU A 116 -12.78 4.52 -11.70
C LEU A 116 -13.78 5.08 -10.68
N SER A 117 -14.19 6.35 -10.83
CA SER A 117 -15.21 6.97 -9.96
C SER A 117 -16.58 6.31 -10.08
N ARG A 118 -16.89 5.66 -11.21
CA ARG A 118 -18.11 4.86 -11.38
C ARG A 118 -17.99 3.51 -10.68
N ILE A 119 -16.83 2.85 -10.80
CA ILE A 119 -16.54 1.55 -10.15
C ILE A 119 -16.61 1.70 -8.62
N ILE A 120 -15.88 2.67 -8.07
CA ILE A 120 -15.88 2.96 -6.63
C ILE A 120 -17.30 3.20 -6.12
N ARG A 121 -18.11 3.99 -6.83
CA ARG A 121 -19.49 4.29 -6.46
C ARG A 121 -20.36 3.04 -6.43
N ASN A 122 -20.20 2.15 -7.39
CA ASN A 122 -20.93 0.89 -7.43
C ASN A 122 -20.54 -0.02 -6.26
N LEU A 123 -19.25 -0.08 -5.92
CA LEU A 123 -18.77 -0.86 -4.78
C LEU A 123 -19.29 -0.30 -3.44
N LYS A 124 -19.24 1.03 -3.24
CA LYS A 124 -19.83 1.70 -2.05
C LYS A 124 -21.29 1.31 -1.86
N ARG A 125 -22.10 1.46 -2.91
CA ARG A 125 -23.53 1.09 -2.87
C ARG A 125 -23.75 -0.37 -2.47
N LYS A 126 -22.87 -1.30 -2.88
CA LYS A 126 -23.01 -2.72 -2.51
C LYS A 126 -22.61 -3.02 -1.08
N LEU A 127 -21.65 -2.27 -0.53
CA LEU A 127 -21.27 -2.33 0.88
C LEU A 127 -22.35 -1.70 1.76
N ASP A 128 -22.93 -0.56 1.35
CA ASP A 128 -24.02 0.12 2.08
C ASP A 128 -25.35 -0.66 2.05
N GLU A 129 -25.59 -1.47 1.01
CA GLU A 129 -26.79 -2.31 0.87
C GLU A 129 -26.77 -3.57 1.77
N ASP A 130 -25.79 -3.74 2.65
CA ASP A 130 -25.58 -4.92 3.54
C ASP A 130 -25.61 -6.28 2.79
N LYS A 131 -25.28 -6.28 1.50
CA LYS A 131 -25.35 -7.48 0.66
C LYS A 131 -24.27 -8.52 0.97
N VAL A 132 -23.27 -8.15 1.78
CA VAL A 132 -22.21 -9.03 2.23
C VAL A 132 -21.99 -8.83 3.72
N ALA A 133 -22.40 -9.82 4.51
CA ALA A 133 -22.34 -9.74 5.97
C ALA A 133 -20.89 -9.64 6.49
N GLY A 134 -20.65 -8.66 7.37
CA GLY A 134 -19.40 -8.50 8.11
C GLY A 134 -18.35 -7.60 7.46
N LEU A 135 -18.69 -6.86 6.40
CA LEU A 135 -17.86 -5.80 5.83
C LEU A 135 -18.57 -4.46 6.02
N ASN A 136 -17.86 -3.47 6.55
CA ASN A 136 -18.36 -2.10 6.71
C ASN A 136 -17.46 -1.14 5.95
N TYR A 137 -18.06 -0.27 5.13
CA TYR A 137 -17.32 0.83 4.53
C TYR A 137 -17.29 2.02 5.49
N ASP A 138 -16.11 2.50 5.84
CA ASP A 138 -15.93 3.75 6.58
C ASP A 138 -15.74 4.92 5.60
N PRO A 139 -16.74 5.82 5.46
CA PRO A 139 -16.66 6.95 4.55
C PRO A 139 -15.61 7.99 4.94
N ARG A 140 -15.14 8.02 6.20
CA ARG A 140 -14.12 8.98 6.67
C ARG A 140 -12.71 8.54 6.28
N SER A 141 -12.40 7.26 6.42
CA SER A 141 -11.10 6.70 6.07
C SER A 141 -11.02 6.16 4.65
N GLY A 142 -12.16 5.88 4.00
CA GLY A 142 -12.21 5.23 2.69
C GLY A 142 -11.90 3.74 2.73
N GLU A 143 -11.95 3.13 3.91
CA GLU A 143 -11.60 1.74 4.15
C GLU A 143 -12.83 0.83 4.18
N ILE A 144 -12.65 -0.38 3.70
CA ILE A 144 -13.52 -1.51 3.98
C ILE A 144 -12.94 -2.20 5.22
N VAL A 145 -13.75 -2.34 6.26
CA VAL A 145 -13.39 -2.91 7.55
C VAL A 145 -14.16 -4.21 7.75
N ILE A 146 -13.45 -5.29 8.07
CA ILE A 146 -14.09 -6.54 8.50
C ILE A 146 -14.30 -6.48 10.02
N SER A 147 -15.56 -6.66 10.44
CA SER A 147 -15.94 -6.59 11.85
C SER A 147 -15.36 -7.78 12.63
N GLY A 148 -14.61 -7.49 13.71
CA GLY A 148 -14.17 -8.51 14.69
C GLY A 148 -12.72 -9.00 14.57
N GLU A 149 -11.89 -8.40 13.71
CA GLU A 149 -10.52 -8.88 13.42
C GLU A 149 -9.43 -7.81 13.66
N ASN A 150 -8.20 -8.27 13.93
CA ASN A 150 -7.06 -7.46 14.40
C ASN A 150 -6.72 -6.25 13.50
N HIS A 151 -6.98 -5.04 14.02
CA HIS A 151 -6.71 -3.77 13.33
C HIS A 151 -5.28 -3.23 13.50
N SER A 152 -4.44 -3.87 14.31
CA SER A 152 -3.07 -3.43 14.64
C SER A 152 -2.01 -3.90 13.66
N LEU A 153 -2.38 -4.76 12.71
CA LEU A 153 -1.49 -5.34 11.71
C LEU A 153 -1.37 -4.43 10.47
N PRO A 154 -0.33 -4.57 9.64
CA PRO A 154 -0.22 -3.79 8.41
C PRO A 154 -1.31 -4.19 7.41
N ASN A 155 -1.78 -3.24 6.60
CA ASN A 155 -2.71 -3.56 5.50
C ASN A 155 -2.06 -4.54 4.52
N MET A 156 -2.86 -5.42 3.92
CA MET A 156 -2.40 -6.34 2.88
C MET A 156 -1.86 -5.52 1.69
N PRO A 157 -0.62 -5.79 1.23
CA PRO A 157 -0.10 -5.18 0.01
C PRO A 157 -0.99 -5.52 -1.19
N ASP A 158 -1.21 -4.54 -2.07
CA ASP A 158 -2.13 -4.70 -3.20
C ASP A 158 -1.70 -5.85 -4.12
N GLU A 159 -0.41 -6.16 -4.23
CA GLU A 159 0.10 -7.26 -5.07
C GLU A 159 -0.28 -8.61 -4.48
N ILE A 160 -0.25 -8.75 -3.15
CA ILE A 160 -0.69 -9.96 -2.47
C ILE A 160 -2.20 -10.11 -2.62
N LEU A 161 -2.93 -9.00 -2.49
CA LEU A 161 -4.36 -8.96 -2.72
C LEU A 161 -4.70 -9.31 -4.18
N GLU A 162 -3.99 -8.75 -5.15
CA GLU A 162 -4.10 -9.00 -6.60
C GLU A 162 -3.88 -10.46 -6.92
N ILE A 163 -2.81 -11.07 -6.38
CA ILE A 163 -2.51 -12.50 -6.55
C ILE A 163 -3.65 -13.36 -5.98
N LYS A 164 -4.10 -13.07 -4.75
CA LYS A 164 -5.15 -13.84 -4.08
C LYS A 164 -6.51 -13.66 -4.75
N ILE A 165 -6.83 -12.48 -5.26
CA ILE A 165 -8.06 -12.20 -6.04
C ILE A 165 -7.98 -12.86 -7.41
N SER A 166 -6.85 -12.77 -8.11
CA SER A 166 -6.65 -13.36 -9.43
C SER A 166 -6.80 -14.87 -9.40
N ALA A 167 -6.34 -15.53 -8.33
CA ALA A 167 -6.54 -16.95 -8.11
C ALA A 167 -8.04 -17.35 -8.01
N ARG A 168 -8.91 -16.39 -7.70
CA ARG A 168 -10.37 -16.54 -7.57
C ARG A 168 -11.13 -15.89 -8.72
N PHE A 169 -10.45 -15.42 -9.76
CA PHE A 169 -11.07 -14.63 -10.82
C PHE A 169 -12.23 -15.37 -11.52
N SER A 170 -12.11 -16.68 -11.71
CA SER A 170 -13.18 -17.51 -12.28
C SER A 170 -14.45 -17.58 -11.43
N GLU A 171 -14.35 -17.28 -10.13
CA GLU A 171 -15.47 -17.27 -9.17
C GLU A 171 -16.18 -15.91 -9.13
N ILE A 172 -15.53 -14.84 -9.61
CA ILE A 172 -16.02 -13.47 -9.55
C ILE A 172 -16.83 -13.14 -10.80
N LYS A 173 -18.17 -13.14 -10.70
CA LYS A 173 -19.06 -12.83 -11.84
C LYS A 173 -19.62 -11.41 -11.80
N ASN A 174 -19.57 -10.78 -10.64
CA ASN A 174 -20.09 -9.43 -10.42
C ASN A 174 -19.41 -8.79 -9.19
N SER A 175 -19.73 -7.53 -8.92
CA SER A 175 -19.16 -6.76 -7.81
C SER A 175 -19.46 -7.34 -6.42
N VAL A 176 -20.56 -8.08 -6.24
CA VAL A 176 -20.89 -8.74 -4.96
C VAL A 176 -19.97 -9.94 -4.74
N ASP A 177 -19.72 -10.73 -5.77
CA ASP A 177 -18.80 -11.87 -5.70
C ASP A 177 -17.37 -11.39 -5.45
N ALA A 178 -16.97 -10.27 -6.05
CA ALA A 178 -15.68 -9.64 -5.81
C ALA A 178 -15.51 -9.23 -4.33
N ILE A 179 -16.53 -8.59 -3.74
CA ILE A 179 -16.52 -8.19 -2.33
C ILE A 179 -16.51 -9.42 -1.40
N LYS A 180 -17.19 -10.51 -1.76
CA LYS A 180 -17.15 -11.77 -1.01
C LYS A 180 -15.77 -12.42 -1.06
N ALA A 181 -15.13 -12.44 -2.23
CA ALA A 181 -13.78 -12.95 -2.39
C ALA A 181 -12.78 -12.13 -1.56
N LEU A 182 -12.92 -10.79 -1.56
CA LEU A 182 -12.15 -9.89 -0.71
C LEU A 182 -12.31 -10.24 0.78
N ALA A 183 -13.56 -10.39 1.25
CA ALA A 183 -13.81 -10.78 2.64
C ALA A 183 -13.11 -12.09 3.01
N PHE A 184 -13.21 -13.09 2.14
CA PHE A 184 -12.57 -14.38 2.35
C PHE A 184 -11.04 -14.27 2.44
N ILE A 185 -10.44 -13.51 1.53
CA ILE A 185 -8.98 -13.30 1.46
C ILE A 185 -8.44 -12.64 2.71
N ILE A 186 -9.13 -11.60 3.21
CA ILE A 186 -8.72 -10.90 4.42
C ILE A 186 -8.83 -11.81 5.64
N ARG A 187 -9.93 -12.56 5.76
CA ARG A 187 -10.17 -13.49 6.89
C ARG A 187 -9.13 -14.60 6.98
N GLU A 188 -8.62 -15.09 5.86
CA GLU A 188 -7.57 -16.12 5.84
C GLU A 188 -6.16 -15.56 6.07
N ALA A 189 -5.98 -14.25 5.99
CA ALA A 189 -4.66 -13.63 6.03
C ALA A 189 -4.39 -13.00 7.40
N GLU A 190 -4.19 -13.88 8.39
CA GLU A 190 -4.00 -13.52 9.81
C GLU A 190 -2.79 -12.59 10.04
N GLU A 191 -1.83 -12.53 9.11
CA GLU A 191 -0.68 -11.64 9.17
C GLU A 191 -0.94 -10.18 8.74
N TYR A 192 -2.13 -9.89 8.20
CA TYR A 192 -2.51 -8.55 7.73
C TYR A 192 -3.73 -8.00 8.49
N SER A 193 -3.88 -6.67 8.44
CA SER A 193 -5.03 -5.99 9.02
C SER A 193 -6.31 -6.31 8.28
N SER A 194 -7.40 -6.34 9.03
CA SER A 194 -8.78 -6.49 8.58
C SER A 194 -9.33 -5.27 7.83
N LYS A 195 -8.47 -4.35 7.40
CA LYS A 195 -8.80 -3.11 6.70
C LYS A 195 -8.14 -3.07 5.34
N ILE A 196 -8.93 -2.72 4.32
CA ILE A 196 -8.43 -2.52 2.97
C ILE A 196 -9.03 -1.24 2.41
N LYS A 197 -8.22 -0.40 1.76
CA LYS A 197 -8.74 0.76 1.04
C LYS A 197 -9.66 0.28 -0.07
N LEU A 198 -10.91 0.73 -0.06
CA LEU A 198 -11.90 0.37 -1.08
C LEU A 198 -11.37 0.57 -2.50
N VAL A 199 -10.55 1.61 -2.64
CA VAL A 199 -10.12 2.03 -3.96
C VAL A 199 -8.94 1.22 -4.46
N ASN A 200 -8.06 0.77 -3.58
CA ASN A 200 -7.05 -0.23 -3.92
C ASN A 200 -7.71 -1.47 -4.49
N PHE A 201 -8.77 -1.96 -3.82
CA PHE A 201 -9.56 -3.07 -4.34
C PHE A 201 -10.26 -2.77 -5.68
N ALA A 202 -10.64 -1.51 -5.94
CA ALA A 202 -11.36 -1.13 -7.17
C ALA A 202 -10.47 -1.04 -8.41
N VAL A 203 -9.14 -1.00 -8.24
CA VAL A 203 -8.15 -0.92 -9.33
C VAL A 203 -7.42 -2.24 -9.58
N LEU A 204 -7.71 -3.29 -8.79
CA LEU A 204 -7.29 -4.66 -9.04
C LEU A 204 -8.15 -5.31 -10.14
#